data_AF-C4WY49-F1
#
_entry.id   AF-C4WY49-F1
#
_cell.length_a   1.000
_cell.length_b   1.000
_cell.length_c   1.000
_cell.angle_alpha   90.00
_cell.angle_beta   90.00
_cell.angle_gamma   90.00
#
_symmetry.space_group_name_H-M   'P 1'
#
loop_
_entity.id
_entity.type
_entity.pdbx_description
1 polymer ?
#
loop_
_entity_poly.entity_id
_entity_poly.type
_entity_poly.pdbx_seq_one_letter_code
_entity_poly.pdbx_strand_id
1 'polypeptide(L)'
;MVVSSTIDIDTSLGFFQTNFFLSGDNIRSVVTKLPKLITWPKKSVNLIMFSLIEEMGFNKSERKRLLQIHPKLFVMFKNHLLQRFNYIHHTMDINHDRIVFEPQVLTSRLFRIKQRHEYLQYLNRAQYDPTKPNYVPLSKLVSGDDSEFCINLAKTSVEMFNTYLKTNQ
;
A
#
# COMPACT_ATOMS: atom_id res chain seq x y z
N MET A 1 21.54 -15.63 10.21
CA MET A 1 21.49 -15.31 8.76
C MET A 1 21.19 -16.61 8.03
N VAL A 2 20.13 -16.66 7.22
CA VAL A 2 19.95 -17.80 6.30
C VAL A 2 20.94 -17.56 5.17
N VAL A 3 21.95 -18.43 5.05
CA VAL A 3 22.87 -18.41 3.92
C VAL A 3 22.12 -18.99 2.73
N SER A 4 21.71 -18.14 1.80
CA SER A 4 21.13 -18.61 0.53
C SER A 4 22.27 -18.95 -0.42
N SER A 5 22.19 -20.11 -1.07
CA SER A 5 23.14 -20.45 -2.13
C SER A 5 22.94 -19.49 -3.32
N THR A 6 23.95 -19.36 -4.16
CA THR A 6 23.83 -18.61 -5.43
C THR A 6 22.71 -19.16 -6.31
N ILE A 7 22.50 -20.48 -6.27
CA ILE A 7 21.41 -21.18 -6.98
C ILE A 7 20.04 -20.75 -6.43
N ASP A 8 19.88 -20.64 -5.10
CA ASP A 8 18.61 -20.22 -4.49
C ASP A 8 18.27 -18.78 -4.86
N ILE A 9 19.27 -17.89 -4.90
CA ILE A 9 19.11 -16.50 -5.30
C ILE A 9 18.68 -16.42 -6.76
N ASP A 10 19.38 -17.11 -7.66
CA ASP A 10 19.06 -17.13 -9.09
C ASP A 10 17.64 -17.69 -9.35
N THR A 11 17.31 -18.80 -8.68
CA THR A 11 15.96 -19.39 -8.75
C THR A 11 14.88 -18.44 -8.24
N SER A 12 15.18 -17.64 -7.21
CA SER A 12 14.25 -16.62 -6.69
C SER A 12 14.07 -15.46 -7.66
N LEU A 13 15.15 -14.98 -8.29
CA LEU A 13 15.08 -13.95 -9.33
C LEU A 13 14.23 -14.44 -10.53
N GLY A 14 14.49 -15.65 -11.01
CA GLY A 14 13.72 -16.28 -12.08
C GLY A 14 12.24 -16.44 -11.73
N PHE A 15 11.92 -16.79 -10.48
CA PHE A 15 10.53 -16.84 -9.99
C PHE A 15 9.82 -15.49 -10.17
N PHE A 16 10.43 -14.36 -9.78
CA PHE A 16 9.80 -13.05 -9.92
C PHE A 16 9.75 -12.58 -11.38
N GLN A 17 10.79 -12.85 -12.18
CA GLN A 17 10.79 -12.49 -13.60
C GLN A 17 9.65 -13.16 -14.37
N THR A 18 9.44 -14.46 -14.14
CA THR A 18 8.38 -15.23 -14.81
C THR A 18 7.00 -14.83 -14.32
N ASN A 19 6.78 -14.76 -13.00
CA ASN A 19 5.44 -14.49 -12.45
C ASN A 19 4.95 -13.05 -12.67
N PHE A 20 5.87 -12.08 -12.80
CA PHE A 20 5.54 -10.66 -12.98
C PHE A 20 5.96 -10.10 -14.35
N PHE A 21 6.47 -10.94 -15.25
CA PHE A 21 6.88 -10.54 -16.60
C PHE A 21 7.86 -9.37 -16.56
N LEU A 22 8.86 -9.46 -15.67
CA LEU A 22 9.90 -8.45 -15.47
C LEU A 22 11.14 -8.78 -16.31
N SER A 23 11.72 -7.73 -16.91
CA SER A 23 13.08 -7.82 -17.46
C SER A 23 14.12 -7.96 -16.35
N GLY A 24 15.34 -8.38 -16.71
CA GLY A 24 16.47 -8.47 -15.78
C GLY A 24 16.71 -7.16 -15.02
N ASP A 25 16.66 -6.02 -15.71
CA ASP A 25 16.89 -4.72 -15.07
C ASP A 25 15.77 -4.32 -14.12
N ASN A 26 14.51 -4.65 -14.48
CA ASN A 26 13.36 -4.38 -13.62
C ASN A 26 13.43 -5.19 -12.33
N ILE A 27 13.77 -6.48 -12.39
CA ILE A 27 13.90 -7.28 -11.17
C ILE A 27 15.08 -6.82 -10.32
N ARG A 28 16.22 -6.43 -10.92
CA ARG A 28 17.36 -5.86 -10.19
C ARG A 28 16.96 -4.56 -9.47
N SER A 29 16.21 -3.68 -10.12
CA SER A 29 15.67 -2.46 -9.50
C SER A 29 14.74 -2.77 -8.32
N VAL A 30 13.90 -3.80 -8.44
CA VAL A 30 13.01 -4.23 -7.35
C VAL A 30 13.80 -4.79 -6.17
N VAL A 31 14.75 -5.68 -6.42
CA VAL A 31 15.54 -6.36 -5.37
C VAL A 31 16.50 -5.39 -4.69
N THR A 32 17.06 -4.41 -5.40
CA THR A 32 17.88 -3.36 -4.78
C THR A 32 17.07 -2.47 -3.83
N LYS A 33 15.79 -2.19 -4.13
CA LYS A 33 14.87 -1.49 -3.21
C LYS A 33 14.48 -2.34 -1.99
N LEU A 34 14.33 -3.65 -2.16
CA LEU A 34 13.93 -4.57 -1.08
C LEU A 34 14.66 -5.92 -1.20
N PRO A 35 15.91 -6.03 -0.70
CA PRO A 35 16.68 -7.27 -0.82
C PRO A 35 16.02 -8.46 -0.16
N LYS A 36 15.27 -8.23 0.93
CA LYS A 36 14.51 -9.27 1.66
C LYS A 36 13.55 -10.06 0.77
N LEU A 37 13.09 -9.47 -0.34
CA LEU A 37 12.16 -10.11 -1.28
C LEU A 37 12.69 -11.46 -1.81
N ILE A 38 13.99 -11.55 -2.13
CA ILE A 38 14.57 -12.78 -2.72
C ILE A 38 14.66 -13.92 -1.71
N THR A 39 14.80 -13.58 -0.44
CA THR A 39 14.86 -14.55 0.67
C THR A 39 13.49 -14.86 1.28
N TRP A 40 12.42 -14.20 0.82
CA TRP A 40 11.09 -14.37 1.38
C TRP A 40 10.47 -15.70 0.92
N PRO A 41 9.74 -16.43 1.79
CA PRO A 41 9.13 -17.70 1.40
C PRO A 41 8.20 -17.54 0.18
N LYS A 42 8.51 -18.26 -0.90
CA LYS A 42 7.73 -18.23 -2.16
C LYS A 42 6.25 -18.55 -1.94
N LYS A 43 5.94 -19.44 -1.00
CA LYS A 43 4.55 -19.75 -0.58
C LYS A 43 3.81 -18.50 -0.08
N SER A 44 4.48 -17.65 0.72
CA SER A 44 3.89 -16.40 1.20
C SER A 44 3.68 -15.39 0.07
N VAL A 45 4.61 -15.31 -0.89
CA VAL A 45 4.45 -14.47 -2.08
C VAL A 45 3.27 -14.95 -2.94
N ASN A 46 3.14 -16.26 -3.14
CA ASN A 46 2.03 -16.86 -3.89
C ASN A 46 0.66 -16.58 -3.24
N LEU A 47 0.58 -16.58 -1.90
CA LEU A 47 -0.64 -16.19 -1.18
C LEU A 47 -1.01 -14.73 -1.41
N ILE A 48 -0.02 -13.82 -1.39
CA ILE A 48 -0.25 -12.41 -1.74
C ILE A 48 -0.71 -12.29 -3.19
N MET A 49 -0.07 -13.01 -4.12
CA MET A 49 -0.44 -13.00 -5.53
C MET A 49 -1.86 -13.49 -5.78
N PHE A 50 -2.24 -14.61 -5.16
CA PHE A 50 -3.62 -15.11 -5.21
C PHE A 50 -4.60 -14.06 -4.70
N SER A 51 -4.31 -13.45 -3.54
CA SER A 51 -5.14 -12.41 -2.95
C SER A 51 -5.29 -11.19 -3.86
N LEU A 52 -4.20 -10.72 -4.47
CA LEU A 52 -4.23 -9.59 -5.39
C LEU A 52 -5.12 -9.85 -6.62
N ILE A 53 -5.21 -11.10 -7.07
CA ILE A 53 -6.00 -11.51 -8.24
C ILE A 53 -7.46 -11.74 -7.84
N GLU A 54 -7.69 -12.71 -6.96
CA GLU A 54 -9.02 -13.26 -6.69
C GLU A 54 -9.81 -12.40 -5.69
N GLU A 55 -9.13 -11.81 -4.70
CA GLU A 55 -9.79 -11.06 -3.63
C GLU A 55 -9.76 -9.54 -3.87
N MET A 56 -8.72 -9.03 -4.54
CA MET A 56 -8.55 -7.59 -4.79
C MET A 56 -8.77 -7.19 -6.25
N GLY A 57 -8.86 -8.13 -7.19
CA GLY A 57 -9.21 -7.83 -8.59
C GLY A 57 -8.16 -7.07 -9.39
N PHE A 58 -6.90 -6.98 -8.93
CA PHE A 58 -5.85 -6.32 -9.70
C PHE A 58 -5.49 -7.15 -10.93
N ASN A 59 -5.44 -6.50 -12.09
CA ASN A 59 -5.05 -7.13 -13.34
C ASN A 59 -3.53 -7.32 -13.46
N LYS A 60 -3.09 -7.94 -14.55
CA LYS A 60 -1.67 -8.30 -14.77
C LYS A 60 -0.74 -7.09 -14.80
N SER A 61 -1.11 -6.00 -15.46
CA SER A 61 -0.26 -4.80 -15.57
C SER A 61 -0.20 -4.04 -14.25
N GLU A 62 -1.32 -3.98 -13.53
CA GLU A 62 -1.39 -3.38 -12.20
C GLU A 62 -0.51 -4.11 -11.19
N ARG A 63 -0.59 -5.44 -11.11
CA ARG A 63 0.25 -6.24 -10.20
C ARG A 63 1.74 -6.08 -10.48
N LYS A 64 2.11 -6.03 -11.77
CA LYS A 64 3.50 -5.73 -12.20
C LYS A 64 3.93 -4.35 -11.69
N ARG A 65 3.09 -3.33 -11.88
CA ARG A 65 3.36 -1.96 -11.44
C ARG A 65 3.45 -1.86 -9.91
N LEU A 66 2.58 -2.53 -9.17
CA LEU A 66 2.62 -2.62 -7.70
C LEU A 66 3.96 -3.18 -7.21
N LEU A 67 4.47 -4.26 -7.82
CA LEU A 67 5.77 -4.83 -7.45
C LEU A 67 6.94 -3.89 -7.76
N GLN A 68 6.92 -3.23 -8.92
CA GLN A 68 7.98 -2.31 -9.34
C GLN A 68 8.07 -1.05 -8.48
N ILE A 69 6.92 -0.50 -8.09
CA ILE A 69 6.84 0.73 -7.29
C ILE A 69 7.04 0.42 -5.81
N HIS A 70 6.35 -0.59 -5.28
CA HIS A 70 6.27 -0.84 -3.84
C HIS A 70 6.37 -2.32 -3.46
N PRO A 71 7.56 -2.94 -3.61
CA PRO A 71 7.75 -4.38 -3.41
C PRO A 71 7.44 -4.87 -1.99
N LYS A 72 7.36 -3.96 -1.02
CA LYS A 72 6.99 -4.27 0.36
C LYS A 72 5.64 -4.98 0.47
N LEU A 73 4.71 -4.76 -0.46
CA LEU A 73 3.41 -5.43 -0.50
C LEU A 73 3.54 -6.97 -0.53
N PHE A 74 4.60 -7.48 -1.17
CA PHE A 74 4.81 -8.92 -1.40
C PHE A 74 5.50 -9.64 -0.24
N VAL A 75 5.89 -8.90 0.81
CA VAL A 75 6.48 -9.46 2.03
C VAL A 75 5.62 -9.19 3.27
N MET A 76 4.37 -8.76 3.06
CA MET A 76 3.39 -8.51 4.12
C MET A 76 2.57 -9.76 4.46
N PHE A 77 1.85 -9.71 5.58
CA PHE A 77 0.81 -10.67 5.90
C PHE A 77 -0.42 -10.42 5.01
N LYS A 78 -0.91 -11.47 4.35
CA LYS A 78 -2.06 -11.43 3.42
C LYS A 78 -3.28 -10.74 4.03
N ASN A 79 -3.65 -11.15 5.24
CA ASN A 79 -4.84 -10.63 5.91
C ASN A 79 -4.75 -9.12 6.17
N HIS A 80 -3.58 -8.61 6.56
CA HIS A 80 -3.39 -7.17 6.76
C HIS A 80 -3.49 -6.39 5.45
N LEU A 81 -2.92 -6.93 4.36
CA LEU A 81 -2.98 -6.29 3.06
C LEU A 81 -4.44 -6.23 2.56
N LEU A 82 -5.15 -7.36 2.63
CA LEU A 82 -6.55 -7.45 2.20
C LEU A 82 -7.48 -6.56 3.03
N GLN A 83 -7.33 -6.53 4.35
CA GLN A 83 -8.14 -5.63 5.19
C GLN A 83 -7.94 -4.15 4.85
N ARG A 84 -6.70 -3.75 4.52
CA ARG A 84 -6.40 -2.38 4.10
C ARG A 84 -7.00 -2.10 2.73
N PHE A 85 -6.79 -2.99 1.77
CA PHE A 85 -7.40 -2.88 0.45
C PHE A 85 -8.93 -2.74 0.57
N ASN A 86 -9.58 -3.60 1.34
CA ASN A 86 -11.04 -3.56 1.48
C ASN A 86 -11.55 -2.24 2.02
N TYR A 87 -10.88 -1.66 3.02
CA TYR A 87 -11.26 -0.35 3.54
C TYR A 87 -11.00 0.76 2.51
N ILE A 88 -9.84 0.75 1.86
CA ILE A 88 -9.47 1.78 0.87
C ILE A 88 -10.38 1.71 -0.36
N HIS A 89 -10.65 0.53 -0.89
CA HIS A 89 -11.44 0.37 -2.10
C HIS A 89 -12.93 0.53 -1.83
N HIS A 90 -13.48 -0.20 -0.84
CA HIS A 90 -14.92 -0.25 -0.63
C HIS A 90 -15.45 0.82 0.35
N THR A 91 -14.64 1.30 1.30
CA THR A 91 -15.09 2.34 2.26
C THR A 91 -14.67 3.74 1.83
N MET A 92 -13.44 3.92 1.35
CA MET A 92 -12.96 5.21 0.86
C MET A 92 -13.29 5.48 -0.62
N ASP A 93 -13.90 4.51 -1.31
CA ASP A 93 -14.28 4.57 -2.74
C ASP A 93 -13.09 4.90 -3.66
N ILE A 94 -11.94 4.27 -3.39
CA ILE A 94 -10.71 4.48 -4.18
C ILE A 94 -10.56 3.39 -5.24
N ASN A 95 -10.55 3.78 -6.50
CA ASN A 95 -10.34 2.87 -7.63
C ASN A 95 -8.91 2.32 -7.71
N HIS A 96 -8.77 1.14 -8.33
CA HIS A 96 -7.51 0.43 -8.52
C HIS A 96 -6.41 1.31 -9.13
N ASP A 97 -6.71 2.07 -10.17
CA ASP A 97 -5.74 2.97 -10.82
C ASP A 97 -5.06 3.92 -9.83
N ARG A 98 -5.84 4.47 -8.88
CA ARG A 98 -5.34 5.37 -7.85
C ARG A 98 -4.50 4.61 -6.83
N ILE A 99 -4.92 3.42 -6.42
CA ILE A 99 -4.15 2.56 -5.51
C ILE A 99 -2.81 2.16 -6.13
N VAL A 100 -2.80 1.82 -7.43
CA VAL A 100 -1.58 1.47 -8.18
C VAL A 100 -0.68 2.68 -8.37
N PHE A 101 -1.25 3.89 -8.47
CA PHE A 101 -0.50 5.15 -8.51
C PHE A 101 0.13 5.50 -7.15
N GLU A 102 -0.55 5.21 -6.04
CA GLU A 102 -0.10 5.52 -4.67
C GLU A 102 -0.07 4.29 -3.73
N PRO A 103 0.66 3.22 -4.06
CA PRO A 103 0.58 1.92 -3.38
C PRO A 103 1.05 1.93 -1.92
N GLN A 104 1.77 2.95 -1.48
CA GLN A 104 2.17 3.15 -0.10
C GLN A 104 0.99 3.13 0.89
N VAL A 105 -0.21 3.53 0.45
CA VAL A 105 -1.42 3.53 1.27
C VAL A 105 -1.75 2.13 1.80
N LEU A 106 -1.50 1.07 1.00
CA LEU A 106 -1.71 -0.33 1.39
C LEU A 106 -0.71 -0.81 2.45
N THR A 107 0.39 -0.09 2.67
CA THR A 107 1.41 -0.45 3.67
C THR A 107 1.27 0.29 4.99
N SER A 108 0.42 1.31 5.06
CA SER A 108 0.11 2.02 6.30
C SER A 108 -0.75 1.17 7.24
N ARG A 109 -0.62 1.40 8.55
CA ARG A 109 -1.44 0.68 9.54
C ARG A 109 -2.90 1.06 9.36
N LEU A 110 -3.80 0.08 9.40
CA LEU A 110 -5.23 0.29 9.11
C LEU A 110 -5.85 1.36 10.01
N PHE A 111 -5.57 1.32 11.33
CA PHE A 111 -6.11 2.32 12.27
C PHE A 111 -5.79 3.76 11.85
N ARG A 112 -4.58 4.00 11.33
CA ARG A 112 -4.15 5.33 10.90
C ARG A 112 -4.95 5.80 9.69
N ILE A 113 -5.17 4.91 8.73
CA ILE A 113 -5.98 5.19 7.53
C ILE A 113 -7.40 5.55 7.96
N LYS A 114 -7.99 4.72 8.84
CA LYS A 114 -9.36 4.91 9.35
C LYS A 114 -9.53 6.24 10.05
N GLN A 115 -8.77 6.47 11.11
CA GLN A 115 -8.83 7.67 11.94
C GLN A 115 -8.72 8.95 11.10
N ARG A 116 -7.78 8.99 10.16
CA ARG A 116 -7.56 10.16 9.31
C ARG A 116 -8.65 10.32 8.25
N HIS A 117 -9.08 9.23 7.62
CA HIS A 117 -10.16 9.28 6.65
C HIS A 117 -11.48 9.71 7.29
N GLU A 118 -11.87 9.09 8.39
CA GLU A 118 -13.12 9.34 9.12
C GLU A 118 -13.15 10.78 9.65
N TYR A 119 -12.01 11.30 10.13
CA TYR A 119 -11.93 12.70 10.52
C TYR A 119 -12.05 13.65 9.32
N LEU A 120 -11.44 13.34 8.18
CA LEU A 120 -11.66 14.13 6.95
C LEU A 120 -13.10 14.05 6.47
N GLN A 121 -13.78 12.90 6.61
CA GLN A 121 -15.21 12.77 6.30
C GLN A 121 -16.06 13.65 7.24
N TYR A 122 -15.79 13.61 8.54
CA TYR A 122 -16.45 14.46 9.53
C TYR A 122 -16.33 15.95 9.20
N LEU A 123 -15.18 16.38 8.68
CA LEU A 123 -14.93 17.75 8.25
C LEU A 123 -15.43 18.08 6.83
N ASN A 124 -16.04 17.13 6.12
CA ASN A 124 -16.39 17.25 4.69
C ASN A 124 -15.18 17.59 3.79
N ARG A 125 -14.01 17.03 4.11
CA ARG A 125 -12.72 17.23 3.43
C ARG A 125 -12.14 15.95 2.82
N ALA A 126 -12.84 14.82 2.90
CA ALA A 126 -12.42 13.57 2.28
C ALA A 126 -12.64 13.63 0.75
N GLN A 127 -11.74 14.31 0.04
CA GLN A 127 -11.75 14.43 -1.43
C GLN A 127 -10.51 13.76 -2.02
N TYR A 128 -10.68 12.60 -2.65
CA TYR A 128 -9.57 11.80 -3.21
C TYR A 128 -9.49 11.85 -4.75
N ASP A 129 -10.34 12.64 -5.39
CA ASP A 129 -10.31 12.89 -6.83
C ASP A 129 -9.33 14.04 -7.13
N PRO A 130 -8.25 13.81 -7.90
CA PRO A 130 -7.27 14.84 -8.24
C PRO A 130 -7.81 15.93 -9.17
N THR A 131 -8.97 15.71 -9.79
CA THR A 131 -9.61 16.69 -10.67
C THR A 131 -10.44 17.72 -9.90
N LYS A 132 -10.68 17.49 -8.60
CA LYS A 132 -11.52 18.32 -7.75
C LYS A 132 -10.70 19.20 -6.81
N PRO A 133 -11.22 20.38 -6.43
CA PRO A 133 -10.57 21.24 -5.44
C PRO A 133 -10.49 20.52 -4.09
N ASN A 134 -9.47 20.88 -3.30
CA ASN A 134 -9.15 20.26 -2.01
C ASN A 134 -8.79 18.77 -2.11
N TYR A 135 -8.24 18.33 -3.26
CA TYR A 135 -7.70 16.97 -3.41
C TYR A 135 -6.71 16.62 -2.31
N VAL A 136 -6.92 15.45 -1.71
CA VAL A 136 -6.09 14.81 -0.69
C VAL A 136 -5.33 13.65 -1.33
N PRO A 137 -4.01 13.77 -1.55
CA PRO A 137 -3.20 12.64 -2.00
C PRO A 137 -3.18 11.51 -0.96
N LEU A 138 -3.30 10.26 -1.41
CA LEU A 138 -3.29 9.10 -0.49
C LEU A 138 -1.94 8.95 0.23
N SER A 139 -0.85 9.31 -0.46
CA SER A 139 0.50 9.47 0.10
C SER A 139 0.48 10.38 1.34
N LYS A 140 -0.13 11.56 1.22
CA LYS A 140 -0.20 12.55 2.29
C LYS A 140 -1.11 12.11 3.43
N LEU A 141 -2.18 11.39 3.13
CA LEU A 141 -3.06 10.79 4.14
C LEU A 141 -2.29 9.87 5.10
N VAL A 142 -1.33 9.08 4.60
CA VAL A 142 -0.61 8.07 5.39
C VAL A 142 0.79 8.45 5.86
N SER A 143 1.32 9.58 5.37
CA SER A 143 2.63 10.12 5.74
C SER A 143 2.57 11.10 6.91
N GLY A 144 3.73 11.49 7.43
CA GLY A 144 3.84 12.55 8.45
C GLY A 144 3.32 12.13 9.82
N ASP A 145 3.33 13.06 10.76
CA ASP A 145 2.68 12.92 12.06
C ASP A 145 1.24 13.48 12.04
N ASP A 146 0.56 13.48 13.18
CA ASP A 146 -0.82 13.93 13.27
C ASP A 146 -0.94 15.45 13.25
N SER A 147 0.10 16.19 13.68
CA SER A 147 0.14 17.65 13.57
C SER A 147 0.22 18.08 12.11
N GLU A 148 1.13 17.48 11.34
CA GLU A 148 1.27 17.72 9.91
C GLU A 148 -0.02 17.38 9.16
N PHE A 149 -0.68 16.27 9.51
CA PHE A 149 -1.98 15.90 8.95
C PHE A 149 -3.06 16.94 9.25
N CYS A 150 -3.15 17.39 10.51
CA CYS A 150 -4.17 18.36 10.93
C CYS A 150 -3.99 19.71 10.23
N ILE A 151 -2.76 20.23 10.18
CA ILE A 151 -2.46 21.53 9.57
C ILE A 151 -2.60 21.48 8.05
N ASN A 152 -2.03 20.45 7.41
CA ASN A 152 -1.91 20.44 5.95
C ASN A 152 -3.17 19.90 5.25
N LEU A 153 -3.85 18.92 5.84
CA LEU A 153 -5.00 18.25 5.22
C LEU A 153 -6.32 18.61 5.89
N ALA A 154 -6.43 18.42 7.22
CA ALA A 154 -7.69 18.64 7.93
C ALA A 154 -8.04 20.13 8.08
N LYS A 155 -7.03 21.01 8.04
CA LYS A 155 -7.13 22.44 8.36
C LYS A 155 -7.70 22.69 9.76
N THR A 156 -7.26 21.90 10.72
CA THR A 156 -7.65 21.96 12.14
C THR A 156 -6.42 21.83 13.04
N SER A 157 -6.61 21.96 14.35
CA SER A 157 -5.56 21.72 15.34
C SER A 157 -5.48 20.23 15.72
N VAL A 158 -4.33 19.78 16.22
CA VAL A 158 -4.14 18.39 16.66
C VAL A 158 -5.01 18.06 17.89
N GLU A 159 -5.33 19.06 18.71
CA GLU A 159 -6.22 18.92 19.87
C GLU A 159 -7.65 18.57 19.44
N MET A 160 -8.15 19.19 18.37
CA MET A 160 -9.46 18.86 17.81
C MET A 160 -9.51 17.43 17.28
N PHE A 161 -8.44 16.99 16.60
CA PHE A 161 -8.33 15.62 16.12
C PHE A 161 -8.28 14.62 17.28
N ASN A 162 -7.44 14.86 18.29
CA ASN A 162 -7.37 14.01 19.48
C ASN A 162 -8.69 13.95 20.24
N THR A 163 -9.42 15.07 20.30
CA THR A 163 -10.76 15.11 20.91
C THR A 163 -11.74 14.26 20.10
N TYR A 164 -11.75 14.41 18.77
CA TYR A 164 -12.58 13.60 17.88
C TYR A 164 -12.31 12.09 18.06
N LEU A 165 -11.04 11.69 18.16
CA LEU A 165 -10.67 10.29 18.37
C LEU A 165 -11.17 9.74 19.70
N LYS A 166 -11.17 10.53 20.78
CA LYS A 166 -11.68 10.10 22.08
C LYS A 166 -13.20 9.95 22.13
N THR A 167 -13.92 10.68 21.28
CA THR A 167 -15.40 10.67 21.28
C THR A 167 -15.97 9.64 20.31
N ASN A 168 -15.22 9.23 19.29
CA ASN A 168 -15.74 8.41 18.18
C ASN A 168 -14.97 7.08 17.94
N GLN A 169 -14.02 6.72 18.81
CA GLN A 169 -13.41 5.36 18.88
C GLN A 169 -13.81 4.65 20.16
#